data_AF-A0A6A6X6P2-F1
#
_entry.id   AF-A0A6A6X6P2-F1
#
_cell.length_a   1.000
_cell.length_b   1.000
_cell.length_c   1.000
_cell.angle_alpha   90.00
_cell.angle_beta   90.00
_cell.angle_gamma   90.00
#
_symmetry.space_group_name_H-M   'P 1'
#
loop_
_entity.id
_entity.type
_entity.pdbx_description
1 polymer ?
#
loop_
_entity_poly.entity_id
_entity_poly.type
_entity_poly.pdbx_seq_one_letter_code
_entity_poly.pdbx_strand_id
1 'polypeptide(L)'
;REVCTVESFNNSLVDDVPAIAAALKKCGNGERILLSKGTTYTIRSPLDLSPCKSCDFQINGLVKISHDWDYWEKQTAVFKVPNMTAAIIRSDGNTGIIDAQSLGLADPSTIAPARIPKLFSVSDKSYQIHVRDLKIKNVPGTAFYVHSDSTAVRFYGIEFENAAATGFLVDQAQHVYLWNNTIRASGTCVAVLPNSTNIQIEESTCITMGPSASSFGIELRLLAGTGLGWIRNVFVKKIKAVGGMNVIAFSAGWDGGGPHTIEITNATFTDVTIE
;
A
#
# COMPACT_ATOMS: atom_id res chain seq x y z
N ARG A 1 -15.79 16.12 -18.77
CA ARG A 1 -15.53 14.91 -17.98
C ARG A 1 -16.81 14.51 -17.28
N GLU A 2 -17.35 13.34 -17.60
CA GLU A 2 -18.47 12.72 -16.87
C GLU A 2 -18.01 12.27 -15.48
N VAL A 3 -18.94 12.25 -14.52
CA VAL A 3 -18.69 11.76 -13.17
C VAL A 3 -19.69 10.65 -12.86
N CYS A 4 -19.20 9.43 -12.69
CA CYS A 4 -19.97 8.32 -12.16
C CYS A 4 -19.93 8.38 -10.63
N THR A 5 -20.96 8.93 -10.02
CA THR A 5 -21.13 8.87 -8.56
C THR A 5 -21.62 7.48 -8.18
N VAL A 6 -20.91 6.81 -7.28
CA VAL A 6 -21.28 5.47 -6.81
C VAL A 6 -22.37 5.60 -5.76
N GLU A 7 -23.49 4.91 -5.97
CA GLU A 7 -24.51 4.71 -4.94
C GLU A 7 -24.04 3.63 -3.96
N SER A 8 -24.24 3.87 -2.67
CA SER A 8 -23.96 2.88 -1.63
C SER A 8 -25.27 2.36 -1.05
N PHE A 9 -25.28 1.08 -0.68
CA PHE A 9 -26.33 0.48 0.13
C PHE A 9 -26.35 1.00 1.58
N ASN A 10 -25.29 1.69 2.02
CA ASN A 10 -25.09 2.21 3.38
C ASN A 10 -25.42 1.16 4.46
N ASN A 11 -25.07 -0.09 4.18
CA ASN A 11 -25.38 -1.26 4.99
C ASN A 11 -24.16 -2.15 5.06
N SER A 12 -23.65 -2.39 6.28
CA SER A 12 -22.44 -3.18 6.51
C SER A 12 -22.55 -4.66 6.07
N LEU A 13 -23.76 -5.15 5.80
CA LEU A 13 -24.02 -6.52 5.35
C LEU A 13 -24.10 -6.65 3.82
N VAL A 14 -24.15 -5.54 3.08
CA VAL A 14 -24.29 -5.55 1.62
C VAL A 14 -22.99 -5.06 1.00
N ASP A 15 -22.57 -5.71 -0.09
CA ASP A 15 -21.34 -5.38 -0.79
C ASP A 15 -21.60 -4.27 -1.84
N ASP A 16 -20.87 -3.16 -1.72
CA ASP A 16 -20.92 -2.05 -2.69
C ASP A 16 -19.95 -2.25 -3.87
N VAL A 17 -19.10 -3.29 -3.84
CA VAL A 17 -18.17 -3.60 -4.95
C VAL A 17 -18.86 -3.69 -6.32
N PRO A 18 -20.04 -4.34 -6.47
CA PRO A 18 -20.74 -4.37 -7.76
C PRO A 18 -21.12 -2.98 -8.28
N ALA A 19 -21.53 -2.06 -7.40
CA ALA A 19 -21.87 -0.69 -7.78
C ALA A 19 -20.62 0.10 -8.20
N ILE A 20 -19.51 -0.07 -7.49
CA ILE A 20 -18.22 0.53 -7.85
C ILE A 20 -17.72 -0.03 -9.19
N ALA A 21 -17.82 -1.34 -9.39
CA ALA A 21 -17.42 -2.01 -10.64
C ALA A 21 -18.25 -1.53 -11.83
N ALA A 22 -19.55 -1.30 -11.64
CA ALA A 22 -20.41 -0.72 -12.68
C ALA A 22 -19.98 0.72 -13.03
N ALA A 23 -19.68 1.55 -12.03
CA ALA A 23 -19.17 2.89 -12.24
C ALA A 23 -17.79 2.90 -12.94
N LEU A 24 -16.89 1.98 -12.57
CA LEU A 24 -15.60 1.78 -13.24
C LEU A 24 -15.78 1.30 -14.68
N LYS A 25 -16.74 0.42 -14.96
CA LYS A 25 -17.00 -0.01 -16.34
C LYS A 25 -17.52 1.15 -17.20
N LYS A 26 -18.32 2.04 -16.62
CA LYS A 26 -18.92 3.18 -17.33
C LYS A 26 -17.95 4.36 -17.49
N CYS A 27 -17.28 4.77 -16.42
CA CYS A 27 -16.42 5.96 -16.37
C CYS A 27 -14.92 5.65 -16.18
N GLY A 28 -14.51 4.38 -16.22
CA GLY A 28 -13.11 3.98 -16.02
C GLY A 28 -12.18 4.38 -17.15
N ASN A 29 -12.67 4.85 -18.29
CA ASN A 29 -11.80 5.25 -19.41
C ASN A 29 -11.79 6.77 -19.58
N GLY A 30 -10.86 7.46 -18.90
CA GLY A 30 -10.67 8.90 -19.00
C GLY A 30 -11.55 9.78 -18.11
N GLU A 31 -12.54 9.18 -17.45
CA GLU A 31 -13.55 9.88 -16.66
C GLU A 31 -13.36 9.68 -15.15
N ARG A 32 -14.27 10.25 -14.35
CA ARG A 32 -14.19 10.23 -12.89
C ARG A 32 -15.19 9.26 -12.28
N ILE A 33 -14.74 8.50 -11.30
CA ILE A 33 -15.57 7.71 -10.40
C ILE A 33 -15.52 8.38 -9.03
N LEU A 34 -16.68 8.67 -8.43
CA LEU A 34 -16.77 9.39 -7.17
C LEU A 34 -17.48 8.57 -6.09
N LEU A 35 -16.77 8.29 -5.01
CA LEU A 35 -17.32 7.86 -3.74
C LEU A 35 -17.51 9.10 -2.86
N SER A 36 -18.76 9.48 -2.64
CA SER A 36 -19.15 10.79 -2.10
C SER A 36 -18.81 10.97 -0.63
N LYS A 37 -18.49 12.21 -0.25
CA LYS A 37 -18.28 12.60 1.15
C LYS A 37 -19.54 12.37 1.97
N GLY A 38 -19.39 11.86 3.19
CA GLY A 38 -20.51 11.56 4.09
C GLY A 38 -21.22 10.24 3.80
N THR A 39 -20.82 9.52 2.75
CA THR A 39 -21.34 8.19 2.43
C THR A 39 -20.38 7.11 2.92
N THR A 40 -20.91 6.02 3.48
CA THR A 40 -20.14 4.84 3.87
C THR A 40 -20.33 3.74 2.84
N TYR A 41 -19.25 3.33 2.18
CA TYR A 41 -19.21 2.23 1.22
C TYR A 41 -18.68 0.96 1.90
N THR A 42 -19.40 -0.15 1.82
CA THR A 42 -18.99 -1.42 2.40
C THR A 42 -18.39 -2.32 1.33
N ILE A 43 -17.14 -2.74 1.51
CA ILE A 43 -16.43 -3.64 0.60
C ILE A 43 -16.37 -5.03 1.25
N ARG A 44 -17.05 -5.99 0.65
CA ARG A 44 -17.12 -7.38 1.14
C ARG A 44 -16.46 -8.38 0.19
N SER A 45 -15.95 -7.93 -0.94
CA SER A 45 -15.19 -8.72 -1.91
C SER A 45 -14.03 -7.90 -2.49
N PRO A 46 -13.04 -8.53 -3.15
CA PRO A 46 -11.96 -7.78 -3.79
C PRO A 46 -12.49 -6.83 -4.87
N LEU A 47 -12.08 -5.56 -4.79
CA LEU A 47 -12.37 -4.54 -5.80
C LEU A 47 -11.28 -4.54 -6.87
N ASP A 48 -11.65 -4.89 -8.10
CA ASP A 48 -10.76 -4.80 -9.26
C ASP A 48 -10.82 -3.42 -9.92
N LEU A 49 -9.69 -2.71 -9.89
CA LEU A 49 -9.49 -1.39 -10.49
C LEU A 49 -8.91 -1.47 -11.91
N SER A 50 -8.68 -2.66 -12.47
CA SER A 50 -8.18 -2.84 -13.84
C SER A 50 -8.95 -2.10 -14.95
N PRO A 51 -10.28 -1.84 -14.84
CA PRO A 51 -11.00 -1.04 -15.84
C PRO A 51 -10.61 0.45 -15.84
N CYS A 52 -9.90 0.94 -14.81
CA CYS A 52 -9.46 2.32 -14.74
C CYS A 52 -8.25 2.57 -15.66
N LYS A 53 -8.48 3.28 -16.75
CA LYS A 53 -7.49 3.71 -17.74
C LYS A 53 -7.61 5.23 -17.88
N SER A 54 -6.55 5.96 -17.56
CA SER A 54 -6.58 7.43 -17.56
C SER A 54 -7.68 8.02 -16.66
N CYS A 55 -8.12 7.28 -15.64
CA CYS A 55 -9.30 7.62 -14.84
C CYS A 55 -8.93 8.33 -13.52
N ASP A 56 -9.93 8.98 -12.95
CA ASP A 56 -9.87 9.65 -11.65
C ASP A 56 -10.79 8.93 -10.65
N PHE A 57 -10.23 8.03 -9.85
CA PHE A 57 -10.93 7.28 -8.81
C PHE A 57 -10.89 8.06 -7.49
N GLN A 58 -11.95 8.82 -7.25
CA GLN A 58 -12.04 9.77 -6.16
C GLN A 58 -12.84 9.17 -4.98
N ILE A 59 -12.17 9.04 -3.83
CA ILE A 59 -12.73 8.56 -2.57
C ILE A 59 -12.80 9.73 -1.59
N ASN A 60 -13.98 10.32 -1.41
CA ASN A 60 -14.22 11.35 -0.39
C ASN A 60 -15.04 10.83 0.80
N GLY A 61 -15.67 9.65 0.63
CA GLY A 61 -16.44 8.98 1.67
C GLY A 61 -15.59 8.10 2.58
N LEU A 62 -16.29 7.31 3.40
CA LEU A 62 -15.69 6.25 4.20
C LEU A 62 -15.83 4.91 3.45
N VAL A 63 -14.73 4.23 3.18
CA VAL A 63 -14.72 2.87 2.66
C VAL A 63 -14.41 1.93 3.81
N LYS A 64 -15.35 1.07 4.19
CA LYS A 64 -15.19 0.05 5.24
C LYS A 64 -15.06 -1.32 4.62
N ILE A 65 -13.98 -2.01 4.91
CA ILE A 65 -13.79 -3.39 4.51
C ILE A 65 -14.48 -4.30 5.53
N SER A 66 -15.18 -5.34 5.07
CA SER A 66 -15.88 -6.26 5.96
C SER A 66 -14.94 -6.92 6.96
N HIS A 67 -15.44 -7.10 8.18
CA HIS A 67 -14.81 -7.88 9.24
C HIS A 67 -15.11 -9.37 9.00
N ASP A 68 -14.41 -10.01 8.07
CA ASP A 68 -14.63 -11.42 7.68
C ASP A 68 -13.29 -12.11 7.35
N TRP A 69 -12.56 -12.50 8.40
CA TRP A 69 -11.22 -13.05 8.24
C TRP A 69 -11.22 -14.36 7.44
N ASP A 70 -12.17 -15.26 7.70
CA ASP A 70 -12.30 -16.55 7.02
C ASP A 70 -12.49 -16.37 5.50
N TYR A 71 -13.12 -15.28 5.06
CA TYR A 71 -13.19 -14.91 3.65
C TYR A 71 -11.88 -14.26 3.18
N TRP A 72 -11.39 -13.26 3.92
CA TRP A 72 -10.25 -12.45 3.49
C TRP A 72 -8.94 -13.24 3.44
N GLU A 73 -8.68 -14.19 4.35
CA GLU A 73 -7.45 -14.99 4.35
C GLU A 73 -7.22 -15.77 3.03
N LYS A 74 -8.30 -16.01 2.28
CA LYS A 74 -8.30 -16.69 0.97
C LYS A 74 -8.02 -15.73 -0.19
N GLN A 75 -8.01 -14.42 0.07
CA GLN A 75 -7.80 -13.38 -0.94
C GLN A 75 -6.33 -12.95 -1.01
N THR A 76 -5.95 -12.38 -2.15
CA THR A 76 -4.61 -11.84 -2.35
C THR A 76 -4.49 -10.38 -1.93
N ALA A 77 -5.54 -9.60 -2.21
CA ALA A 77 -5.65 -8.18 -1.88
C ALA A 77 -7.11 -7.73 -1.87
N VAL A 78 -7.37 -6.61 -1.19
CA VAL A 78 -8.68 -5.95 -1.18
C VAL A 78 -8.86 -5.12 -2.44
N PHE A 79 -7.96 -4.18 -2.71
CA PHE A 79 -7.92 -3.38 -3.93
C PHE A 79 -6.88 -3.98 -4.88
N LYS A 80 -7.36 -4.57 -5.97
CA LYS A 80 -6.54 -5.14 -7.03
C LYS A 80 -6.31 -4.07 -8.09
N VAL A 81 -5.05 -3.78 -8.39
CA VAL A 81 -4.65 -2.78 -9.38
C VAL A 81 -3.73 -3.44 -10.42
N PRO A 82 -4.22 -4.45 -11.18
CA PRO A 82 -3.42 -5.08 -12.22
C PRO A 82 -3.52 -4.30 -13.53
N ASN A 83 -2.38 -4.12 -14.21
CA ASN A 83 -2.30 -3.51 -15.53
C ASN A 83 -3.05 -2.16 -15.61
N MET A 84 -3.06 -1.37 -14.54
CA MET A 84 -3.72 -0.06 -14.53
C MET A 84 -2.78 0.98 -15.14
N THR A 85 -3.31 1.95 -15.90
CA THR A 85 -2.46 2.93 -16.60
C THR A 85 -2.98 4.36 -16.47
N ALA A 86 -2.08 5.30 -16.15
CA ALA A 86 -2.35 6.75 -16.10
C ALA A 86 -3.49 7.16 -15.14
N ALA A 87 -3.62 6.45 -14.01
CA ALA A 87 -4.77 6.61 -13.12
C ALA A 87 -4.41 7.33 -11.81
N ILE A 88 -5.39 8.04 -11.26
CA ILE A 88 -5.28 8.75 -9.98
C ILE A 88 -6.32 8.17 -9.01
N ILE A 89 -5.86 7.66 -7.87
CA ILE A 89 -6.68 7.28 -6.72
C ILE A 89 -6.48 8.36 -5.65
N ARG A 90 -7.54 9.07 -5.25
CA ARG A 90 -7.36 10.24 -4.39
C ARG A 90 -8.55 10.57 -3.50
N SER A 91 -8.32 11.42 -2.51
CA SER A 91 -9.39 12.23 -1.91
C SER A 91 -9.21 13.72 -2.18
N ASP A 92 -10.29 14.48 -2.02
CA ASP A 92 -10.19 15.93 -1.82
C ASP A 92 -10.20 16.28 -0.33
N GLY A 93 -9.25 17.12 0.08
CA GLY A 93 -9.13 17.61 1.45
C GLY A 93 -8.88 16.52 2.49
N ASN A 94 -8.28 15.38 2.09
CA ASN A 94 -7.99 14.23 2.95
C ASN A 94 -9.24 13.72 3.72
N THR A 95 -10.40 13.77 3.05
CA THR A 95 -11.70 13.35 3.62
C THR A 95 -11.98 11.86 3.45
N GLY A 96 -11.34 11.24 2.46
CA GLY A 96 -11.44 9.84 2.12
C GLY A 96 -10.72 8.97 3.13
N ILE A 97 -11.49 8.11 3.78
CA ILE A 97 -10.98 7.16 4.77
C ILE A 97 -11.17 5.75 4.23
N ILE A 98 -10.11 4.95 4.25
CA ILE A 98 -10.17 3.51 4.00
C ILE A 98 -9.89 2.80 5.33
N ASP A 99 -10.94 2.22 5.90
CA ASP A 99 -10.86 1.44 7.12
C ASP A 99 -10.89 -0.05 6.80
N ALA A 100 -9.74 -0.71 6.94
CA ALA A 100 -9.60 -2.12 6.65
C ALA A 100 -10.23 -3.01 7.74
N GLN A 101 -10.64 -2.46 8.89
CA GLN A 101 -11.23 -3.20 10.02
C GLN A 101 -10.46 -4.47 10.40
N SER A 102 -9.13 -4.43 10.33
CA SER A 102 -8.22 -5.57 10.52
C SER A 102 -8.51 -6.77 9.60
N LEU A 103 -9.31 -6.59 8.55
CA LEU A 103 -9.94 -7.66 7.75
C LEU A 103 -10.68 -8.69 8.61
N GLY A 104 -11.00 -8.31 9.84
CA GLY A 104 -11.53 -9.17 10.86
C GLY A 104 -10.56 -10.11 11.58
N LEU A 105 -9.26 -10.00 11.32
CA LEU A 105 -8.24 -10.74 12.05
C LEU A 105 -8.28 -10.34 13.53
N ALA A 106 -8.54 -11.32 14.40
CA ALA A 106 -8.43 -11.14 15.85
C ALA A 106 -6.96 -10.98 16.26
N ASP A 107 -6.71 -10.35 17.41
CA ASP A 107 -5.34 -10.28 17.97
C ASP A 107 -4.75 -11.70 18.04
N PRO A 108 -3.60 -11.97 17.41
CA PRO A 108 -3.10 -13.33 17.22
C PRO A 108 -2.62 -13.90 18.56
N SER A 109 -3.50 -14.59 19.29
CA SER A 109 -3.15 -15.13 20.60
C SER A 109 -2.43 -16.47 20.57
N THR A 110 -2.30 -17.16 19.41
CA THR A 110 -1.53 -18.42 19.35
C THR A 110 -0.90 -18.80 18.00
N ILE A 111 -1.47 -18.42 16.84
CA ILE A 111 -0.91 -18.80 15.52
C ILE A 111 -1.01 -17.62 14.56
N ALA A 112 0.13 -17.17 14.03
CA ALA A 112 0.17 -16.17 12.97
C ALA A 112 -0.38 -16.77 11.66
N PRO A 113 -1.27 -16.07 10.94
CA PRO A 113 -1.80 -16.58 9.68
C PRO A 113 -0.69 -16.72 8.64
N ALA A 114 -0.78 -17.77 7.81
CA ALA A 114 0.21 -18.04 6.76
C ALA A 114 0.27 -16.92 5.71
N ARG A 115 -0.85 -16.21 5.47
CA ARG A 115 -0.93 -15.08 4.55
C ARG A 115 -1.94 -14.05 5.06
N ILE A 116 -1.61 -12.78 4.88
CA ILE A 116 -2.52 -11.65 5.07
C ILE A 116 -2.68 -10.93 3.72
N PRO A 117 -3.92 -10.70 3.24
CA PRO A 117 -4.15 -9.92 2.03
C PRO A 117 -3.55 -8.52 2.13
N LYS A 118 -3.04 -8.03 1.00
CA LYS A 118 -2.60 -6.64 0.89
C LYS A 118 -3.83 -5.73 0.83
N LEU A 119 -3.78 -4.52 1.42
CA LEU A 119 -4.88 -3.59 1.20
C LEU A 119 -4.91 -3.17 -0.29
N PHE A 120 -3.80 -2.64 -0.81
CA PHE A 120 -3.60 -2.37 -2.24
C PHE A 120 -2.52 -3.27 -2.82
N SER A 121 -2.79 -3.83 -3.99
CA SER A 121 -1.82 -4.58 -4.80
C SER A 121 -1.74 -3.99 -6.21
N VAL A 122 -0.70 -3.20 -6.47
CA VAL A 122 -0.35 -2.64 -7.79
C VAL A 122 0.55 -3.63 -8.52
N SER A 123 0.04 -4.22 -9.59
CA SER A 123 0.64 -5.38 -10.25
C SER A 123 0.51 -5.33 -11.78
N ASP A 124 1.03 -6.39 -12.41
CA ASP A 124 0.91 -6.67 -13.85
C ASP A 124 1.30 -5.48 -14.73
N LYS A 125 2.50 -4.95 -14.50
CA LYS A 125 3.08 -3.83 -15.28
C LYS A 125 2.22 -2.56 -15.25
N SER A 126 1.57 -2.29 -14.12
CA SER A 126 0.85 -1.03 -13.92
C SER A 126 1.79 0.16 -14.06
N TYR A 127 1.30 1.24 -14.68
CA TYR A 127 2.13 2.37 -15.10
C TYR A 127 1.48 3.73 -14.84
N GLN A 128 2.24 4.69 -14.30
CA GLN A 128 1.78 6.06 -14.03
C GLN A 128 0.56 6.08 -13.11
N ILE A 129 0.74 5.52 -11.91
CA ILE A 129 -0.31 5.46 -10.88
C ILE A 129 0.00 6.48 -9.80
N HIS A 130 -0.98 7.31 -9.46
CA HIS A 130 -0.91 8.26 -8.35
C HIS A 130 -1.92 7.86 -7.29
N VAL A 131 -1.48 7.68 -6.06
CA VAL A 131 -2.35 7.46 -4.90
C VAL A 131 -2.08 8.58 -3.90
N ARG A 132 -3.10 9.35 -3.51
CA ARG A 132 -2.86 10.56 -2.72
C ARG A 132 -3.98 10.99 -1.79
N ASP A 133 -3.61 11.74 -0.76
CA ASP A 133 -4.54 12.46 0.11
C ASP A 133 -5.59 11.53 0.74
N LEU A 134 -5.17 10.35 1.20
CA LEU A 134 -6.05 9.34 1.78
C LEU A 134 -5.65 9.02 3.21
N LYS A 135 -6.66 8.73 4.03
CA LYS A 135 -6.49 8.21 5.38
C LYS A 135 -6.66 6.70 5.39
N ILE A 136 -5.71 6.00 5.98
CA ILE A 136 -5.68 4.53 6.07
C ILE A 136 -5.81 4.10 7.52
N LYS A 137 -6.69 3.13 7.80
CA LYS A 137 -6.93 2.61 9.16
C LYS A 137 -6.91 1.09 9.21
N ASN A 138 -6.46 0.58 10.36
CA ASN A 138 -6.66 -0.80 10.80
C ASN A 138 -6.23 -1.86 9.77
N VAL A 139 -5.07 -1.68 9.14
CA VAL A 139 -4.55 -2.65 8.16
C VAL A 139 -3.75 -3.73 8.90
N PRO A 140 -4.19 -5.00 8.89
CA PRO A 140 -3.53 -6.05 9.68
C PRO A 140 -2.18 -6.49 9.09
N GLY A 141 -1.93 -6.19 7.81
CA GLY A 141 -0.76 -6.60 7.05
C GLY A 141 -0.09 -5.42 6.34
N THR A 142 0.15 -5.60 5.03
CA THR A 142 0.75 -4.56 4.19
C THR A 142 -0.34 -3.67 3.59
N ALA A 143 -0.21 -2.34 3.72
CA ALA A 143 -1.15 -1.40 3.13
C ALA A 143 -0.96 -1.23 1.62
N PHE A 144 0.25 -0.91 1.16
CA PHE A 144 0.53 -0.73 -0.26
C PHE A 144 1.60 -1.68 -0.74
N TYR A 145 1.27 -2.51 -1.72
CA TYR A 145 2.20 -3.44 -2.35
C TYR A 145 2.35 -3.11 -3.83
N VAL A 146 3.55 -2.75 -4.27
CA VAL A 146 3.88 -2.47 -5.67
C VAL A 146 4.82 -3.56 -6.18
N HIS A 147 4.38 -4.28 -7.22
CA HIS A 147 5.13 -5.43 -7.72
C HIS A 147 4.83 -5.77 -9.18
N SER A 148 5.37 -6.90 -9.65
CA SER A 148 5.14 -7.47 -10.98
C SER A 148 5.49 -6.49 -12.11
N ASP A 149 6.72 -5.97 -12.08
CA ASP A 149 7.26 -5.02 -13.05
C ASP A 149 6.45 -3.71 -13.18
N SER A 150 5.66 -3.35 -12.15
CA SER A 150 4.95 -2.06 -12.13
C SER A 150 5.95 -0.89 -12.01
N THR A 151 5.63 0.23 -12.65
CA THR A 151 6.55 1.38 -12.73
C THR A 151 5.87 2.75 -12.72
N ALA A 152 6.60 3.77 -12.29
CA ALA A 152 6.09 5.15 -12.14
C ALA A 152 4.86 5.23 -11.21
N VAL A 153 4.97 4.63 -10.02
CA VAL A 153 3.93 4.62 -8.99
C VAL A 153 4.27 5.63 -7.90
N ARG A 154 3.31 6.49 -7.53
CA ARG A 154 3.52 7.61 -6.61
C ARG A 154 2.52 7.59 -5.48
N PHE A 155 3.00 7.72 -4.25
CA PHE A 155 2.18 7.86 -3.05
C PHE A 155 2.53 9.15 -2.32
N TYR A 156 1.55 10.02 -2.09
CA TYR A 156 1.80 11.27 -1.39
C TYR A 156 0.59 11.81 -0.63
N GLY A 157 0.82 12.47 0.51
CA GLY A 157 -0.27 12.92 1.38
C GLY A 157 -1.04 11.74 2.00
N ILE A 158 -0.43 10.56 2.11
CA ILE A 158 -1.04 9.40 2.78
C ILE A 158 -0.84 9.53 4.28
N GLU A 159 -1.93 9.37 5.03
CA GLU A 159 -1.93 9.41 6.49
C GLU A 159 -2.47 8.10 7.05
N PHE A 160 -1.65 7.37 7.81
CA PHE A 160 -2.09 6.19 8.54
C PHE A 160 -2.60 6.63 9.92
N GLU A 161 -3.90 6.58 10.21
CA GLU A 161 -4.40 6.96 11.55
C GLU A 161 -3.97 5.93 12.61
N ASN A 162 -3.92 4.66 12.23
CA ASN A 162 -3.42 3.56 13.04
C ASN A 162 -2.37 2.77 12.28
N ALA A 163 -1.54 2.01 12.99
CA ALA A 163 -0.45 1.25 12.40
C ALA A 163 -0.94 0.17 11.42
N ALA A 164 -0.25 0.03 10.30
CA ALA A 164 -0.23 -1.19 9.50
C ALA A 164 0.95 -2.09 9.92
N ALA A 165 0.94 -3.39 9.63
CA ALA A 165 2.15 -4.20 9.82
C ALA A 165 3.29 -3.74 8.91
N THR A 166 2.96 -3.43 7.65
CA THR A 166 3.87 -2.78 6.71
C THR A 166 3.15 -1.64 5.99
N GLY A 167 3.74 -0.44 5.98
CA GLY A 167 3.17 0.69 5.23
C GLY A 167 3.24 0.44 3.72
N PHE A 168 4.46 0.43 3.20
CA PHE A 168 4.76 0.25 1.77
C PHE A 168 5.72 -0.91 1.57
N LEU A 169 5.39 -1.77 0.61
CA LEU A 169 6.22 -2.89 0.17
C LEU A 169 6.44 -2.75 -1.34
N VAL A 170 7.70 -2.69 -1.75
CA VAL A 170 8.10 -2.61 -3.15
C VAL A 170 8.89 -3.87 -3.48
N ASP A 171 8.47 -4.63 -4.48
CA ASP A 171 9.09 -5.91 -4.87
C ASP A 171 9.07 -6.07 -6.39
N GLN A 172 10.24 -6.22 -7.04
CA GLN A 172 10.32 -6.30 -8.50
C GLN A 172 9.60 -5.13 -9.21
N ALA A 173 9.89 -3.90 -8.78
CA ALA A 173 9.24 -2.69 -9.31
C ALA A 173 10.23 -1.52 -9.49
N GLN A 174 9.86 -0.54 -10.32
CA GLN A 174 10.78 0.54 -10.69
C GLN A 174 10.12 1.91 -10.57
N HIS A 175 10.90 2.97 -10.33
CA HIS A 175 10.36 4.33 -10.30
C HIS A 175 9.17 4.48 -9.33
N VAL A 176 9.40 4.10 -8.07
CA VAL A 176 8.40 4.23 -7.00
C VAL A 176 8.77 5.43 -6.12
N TYR A 177 7.85 6.36 -5.97
CA TYR A 177 8.09 7.63 -5.26
C TYR A 177 7.10 7.78 -4.11
N LEU A 178 7.64 7.97 -2.90
CA LEU A 178 6.88 8.24 -1.69
C LEU A 178 7.25 9.64 -1.20
N TRP A 179 6.28 10.55 -1.10
CA TRP A 179 6.55 11.93 -0.70
C TRP A 179 5.50 12.47 0.26
N ASN A 180 5.91 13.18 1.32
CA ASN A 180 4.99 13.84 2.25
C ASN A 180 3.91 12.91 2.84
N ASN A 181 4.35 11.77 3.40
CA ASN A 181 3.46 10.79 4.02
C ASN A 181 3.67 10.74 5.54
N THR A 182 2.61 10.45 6.30
CA THR A 182 2.71 10.07 7.72
C THR A 182 2.39 8.59 7.85
N ILE A 183 3.45 7.80 7.99
CA ILE A 183 3.41 6.33 7.96
C ILE A 183 3.45 5.83 9.41
N ARG A 184 2.40 5.14 9.84
CA ARG A 184 2.36 4.42 11.11
C ARG A 184 2.48 2.93 10.83
N ALA A 185 3.48 2.28 11.42
CA ALA A 185 3.70 0.86 11.24
C ALA A 185 4.01 0.12 12.55
N SER A 186 3.55 -1.11 12.71
CA SER A 186 3.98 -1.98 13.81
C SER A 186 5.24 -2.77 13.45
N GLY A 187 5.47 -3.05 12.16
CA GLY A 187 6.69 -3.65 11.63
C GLY A 187 7.51 -2.63 10.85
N THR A 188 7.26 -2.52 9.55
CA THR A 188 8.12 -1.75 8.63
C THR A 188 7.36 -0.58 7.99
N CYS A 189 7.88 0.65 8.02
CA CYS A 189 7.26 1.75 7.28
C CYS A 189 7.39 1.54 5.77
N VAL A 190 8.61 1.33 5.27
CA VAL A 190 8.87 1.04 3.85
C VAL A 190 9.86 -0.11 3.72
N ALA A 191 9.46 -1.18 3.03
CA ALA A 191 10.32 -2.29 2.66
C ALA A 191 10.55 -2.30 1.15
N VAL A 192 11.81 -2.46 0.74
CA VAL A 192 12.21 -2.64 -0.66
C VAL A 192 12.87 -4.00 -0.80
N LEU A 193 12.30 -4.83 -1.66
CA LEU A 193 12.75 -6.18 -1.98
C LEU A 193 13.56 -6.20 -3.28
N PRO A 194 14.27 -7.30 -3.57
CA PRO A 194 15.11 -7.42 -4.76
C PRO A 194 14.39 -7.17 -6.09
N ASN A 195 15.20 -6.94 -7.12
CA ASN A 195 14.81 -6.55 -8.48
C ASN A 195 14.08 -5.20 -8.54
N SER A 196 14.34 -4.32 -7.57
CA SER A 196 13.73 -2.99 -7.49
C SER A 196 14.75 -1.87 -7.71
N THR A 197 14.39 -0.84 -8.49
CA THR A 197 15.27 0.32 -8.77
C THR A 197 14.56 1.65 -8.85
N ASN A 198 15.30 2.74 -8.63
CA ASN A 198 14.82 4.12 -8.70
C ASN A 198 13.70 4.34 -7.68
N ILE A 199 14.01 4.09 -6.42
CA ILE A 199 13.07 4.21 -5.29
C ILE A 199 13.40 5.48 -4.53
N GLN A 200 12.43 6.36 -4.36
CA GLN A 200 12.63 7.67 -3.75
C GLN A 200 11.63 7.89 -2.62
N ILE A 201 12.13 8.25 -1.45
CA ILE A 201 11.35 8.41 -0.23
C ILE A 201 11.75 9.75 0.40
N GLU A 202 10.81 10.69 0.40
CA GLU A 202 11.12 12.06 0.77
C GLU A 202 10.08 12.69 1.71
N GLU A 203 10.56 13.57 2.58
CA GLU A 203 9.73 14.47 3.38
C GLU A 203 8.61 13.75 4.14
N SER A 204 8.87 12.51 4.57
CA SER A 204 7.89 11.63 5.19
C SER A 204 8.24 11.35 6.65
N THR A 205 7.21 11.17 7.47
CA THR A 205 7.35 10.77 8.88
C THR A 205 7.05 9.29 9.01
N CYS A 206 7.97 8.52 9.57
CA CYS A 206 7.77 7.14 9.96
C CYS A 206 7.63 7.04 11.48
N ILE A 207 6.54 6.44 11.94
CA ILE A 207 6.23 6.25 13.36
C ILE A 207 6.04 4.76 13.58
N THR A 208 6.90 4.15 14.40
CA THR A 208 6.73 2.73 14.75
C THR A 208 6.02 2.57 16.08
N MET A 209 5.18 1.53 16.16
CA MET A 209 4.43 1.19 17.38
C MET A 209 4.74 -0.23 17.89
N GLY A 210 5.63 -0.95 17.19
CA GLY A 210 6.06 -2.29 17.57
C GLY A 210 7.37 -2.31 18.35
N PRO A 211 7.83 -3.51 18.76
CA PRO A 211 9.09 -3.67 19.46
C PRO A 211 10.28 -3.31 18.55
N SER A 212 11.21 -2.49 19.07
CA SER A 212 12.27 -1.88 18.26
C SER A 212 13.16 -2.86 17.51
N ALA A 213 13.37 -4.07 18.05
CA ALA A 213 14.20 -5.09 17.42
C ALA A 213 13.63 -5.62 16.08
N SER A 214 12.31 -5.54 15.88
CA SER A 214 11.63 -6.02 14.67
C SER A 214 10.86 -4.91 13.95
N SER A 215 11.08 -3.66 14.33
CA SER A 215 10.50 -2.50 13.65
C SER A 215 11.55 -1.79 12.81
N PHE A 216 11.17 -1.41 11.60
CA PHE A 216 12.07 -0.84 10.60
C PHE A 216 11.47 0.44 10.00
N GLY A 217 12.29 1.48 9.86
CA GLY A 217 11.91 2.67 9.11
C GLY A 217 11.92 2.36 7.61
N ILE A 218 13.12 2.43 7.03
CA ILE A 218 13.40 2.03 5.66
C ILE A 218 14.20 0.74 5.69
N GLU A 219 13.62 -0.34 5.17
CA GLU A 219 14.23 -1.66 5.12
C GLU A 219 14.55 -2.03 3.67
N LEU A 220 15.84 -2.20 3.36
CA LEU A 220 16.29 -2.86 2.15
C LEU A 220 16.41 -4.35 2.46
N ARG A 221 15.29 -5.06 2.26
CA ARG A 221 15.17 -6.47 2.63
C ARG A 221 15.63 -7.34 1.49
N LEU A 222 16.76 -7.95 1.72
CA LEU A 222 17.33 -8.98 0.88
C LEU A 222 16.59 -10.29 1.15
N LEU A 223 16.27 -11.08 0.14
CA LEU A 223 15.63 -12.39 0.33
C LEU A 223 16.60 -13.49 -0.08
N ALA A 224 16.71 -14.57 0.70
CA ALA A 224 17.40 -15.79 0.27
C ALA A 224 16.75 -16.33 -1.02
N GLY A 225 17.51 -16.94 -1.93
CA GLY A 225 16.99 -17.37 -3.22
C GLY A 225 18.05 -17.97 -4.13
N THR A 226 17.73 -18.09 -5.42
CA THR A 226 18.68 -18.49 -6.47
C THR A 226 18.85 -17.36 -7.49
N GLY A 227 20.04 -17.24 -8.07
CA GLY A 227 20.38 -16.13 -8.98
C GLY A 227 20.88 -14.88 -8.26
N LEU A 228 20.96 -13.75 -8.97
CA LEU A 228 21.39 -12.46 -8.44
C LEU A 228 20.16 -11.66 -7.98
N GLY A 229 20.05 -11.38 -6.68
CA GLY A 229 19.13 -10.37 -6.16
C GLY A 229 19.79 -8.99 -6.17
N TRP A 230 19.09 -7.94 -6.61
CA TRP A 230 19.65 -6.59 -6.59
C TRP A 230 18.65 -5.53 -6.15
N ILE A 231 19.13 -4.49 -5.48
CA ILE A 231 18.38 -3.25 -5.19
C ILE A 231 19.26 -2.08 -5.62
N ARG A 232 18.74 -1.19 -6.46
CA ARG A 232 19.57 -0.11 -7.05
C ARG A 232 18.90 1.25 -6.95
N ASN A 233 19.71 2.30 -6.90
CA ASN A 233 19.24 3.69 -6.99
C ASN A 233 18.13 4.01 -5.98
N VAL A 234 18.45 3.87 -4.69
CA VAL A 234 17.54 4.22 -3.59
C VAL A 234 17.94 5.58 -3.05
N PHE A 235 17.01 6.53 -3.02
CA PHE A 235 17.22 7.87 -2.47
C PHE A 235 16.23 8.15 -1.35
N VAL A 236 16.75 8.33 -0.14
CA VAL A 236 15.97 8.67 1.05
C VAL A 236 16.42 10.02 1.56
N LYS A 237 15.49 10.97 1.69
CA LYS A 237 15.81 12.34 2.12
C LYS A 237 14.74 12.91 3.05
N LYS A 238 15.17 13.64 4.08
CA LYS A 238 14.25 14.36 5.00
C LYS A 238 13.20 13.42 5.60
N ILE A 239 13.65 12.29 6.15
CA ILE A 239 12.77 11.38 6.87
C ILE A 239 12.85 11.69 8.37
N LYS A 240 11.69 11.81 8.98
CA LYS A 240 11.56 11.89 10.44
C LYS A 240 11.14 10.53 10.97
N ALA A 241 12.00 9.88 11.75
CA ALA A 241 11.72 8.62 12.43
C ALA A 241 11.35 8.91 13.88
N VAL A 242 10.17 8.44 14.31
CA VAL A 242 9.64 8.66 15.67
C VAL A 242 9.38 7.32 16.34
N GLY A 243 9.99 7.11 17.51
CA GLY A 243 9.88 5.88 18.28
C GLY A 243 11.03 4.90 18.02
N GLY A 244 11.03 3.79 18.77
CA GLY A 244 12.13 2.83 18.72
C GLY A 244 12.04 1.92 17.48
N MET A 245 13.03 2.04 16.58
CA MET A 245 13.13 1.24 15.36
C MET A 245 14.56 1.16 14.84
N ASN A 246 14.81 0.22 13.93
CA ASN A 246 15.94 0.29 13.01
C ASN A 246 15.60 1.25 11.88
N VAL A 247 16.01 2.53 11.99
CA VAL A 247 15.58 3.60 11.09
C VAL A 247 15.95 3.33 9.63
N ILE A 248 17.17 2.87 9.39
CA ILE A 248 17.62 2.35 8.11
C ILE A 248 18.18 0.95 8.39
N ALA A 249 17.69 -0.04 7.66
CA ALA A 249 18.13 -1.42 7.82
C ALA A 249 18.41 -2.06 6.48
N PHE A 250 19.48 -2.85 6.46
CA PHE A 250 19.80 -3.79 5.41
C PHE A 250 19.67 -5.17 6.03
N SER A 251 18.61 -5.89 5.68
CA SER A 251 18.28 -7.16 6.31
C SER A 251 18.44 -8.29 5.31
N ALA A 252 19.04 -9.39 5.73
CA ALA A 252 18.97 -10.66 5.01
C ALA A 252 17.79 -11.46 5.57
N GLY A 253 16.71 -11.53 4.80
CA GLY A 253 15.56 -12.39 5.07
C GLY A 253 15.93 -13.85 4.87
N TRP A 254 15.33 -14.71 5.69
CA TRP A 254 15.47 -16.16 5.58
C TRP A 254 14.33 -16.72 4.72
N ASP A 255 14.64 -17.25 3.53
CA ASP A 255 13.69 -17.97 2.66
C ASP A 255 14.08 -19.46 2.48
N GLY A 256 14.88 -20.02 3.39
CA GLY A 256 15.29 -21.44 3.30
C GLY A 256 16.11 -21.82 2.06
N GLY A 257 16.40 -20.87 1.17
CA GLY A 257 17.28 -21.01 0.02
C GLY A 257 18.75 -21.07 0.41
N GLY A 258 19.57 -21.62 -0.49
CA GLY A 258 21.02 -21.64 -0.33
C GLY A 258 21.66 -20.24 -0.39
N PRO A 259 22.97 -20.14 -0.10
CA PRO A 259 23.71 -18.90 -0.28
C PRO A 259 23.60 -18.41 -1.74
N HIS A 260 23.32 -17.13 -1.94
CA HIS A 260 23.32 -16.51 -3.26
C HIS A 260 23.80 -15.05 -3.16
N THR A 261 24.22 -14.50 -4.30
CA THR A 261 24.78 -13.15 -4.36
C THR A 261 23.68 -12.10 -4.35
N ILE A 262 23.88 -11.07 -3.54
CA ILE A 262 22.97 -9.94 -3.43
C ILE A 262 23.76 -8.64 -3.62
N GLU A 263 23.21 -7.71 -4.40
CA GLU A 263 23.83 -6.44 -4.70
C GLU A 263 22.94 -5.27 -4.26
N ILE A 264 23.51 -4.32 -3.52
CA ILE A 264 22.88 -3.03 -3.28
C ILE A 264 23.82 -1.95 -3.81
N THR A 265 23.36 -1.19 -4.80
CA THR A 265 24.18 -0.18 -5.48
C THR A 265 23.47 1.16 -5.49
N ASN A 266 24.20 2.23 -5.19
CA ASN A 266 23.69 3.60 -5.20
C ASN A 266 22.47 3.80 -4.27
N ALA A 267 22.67 3.54 -2.98
CA ALA A 267 21.70 3.85 -1.93
C ALA A 267 22.18 5.05 -1.12
N THR A 268 21.40 6.13 -1.09
CA THR A 268 21.74 7.38 -0.39
C THR A 268 20.66 7.69 0.63
N PHE A 269 21.09 8.02 1.85
CA PHE A 269 20.23 8.41 2.96
C PHE A 269 20.74 9.74 3.53
N THR A 270 19.91 10.77 3.54
CA THR A 270 20.32 12.12 3.94
C THR A 270 19.21 12.84 4.69
N ASP A 271 19.55 13.80 5.55
CA ASP A 271 18.60 14.57 6.36
C ASP A 271 17.64 13.68 7.19
N VAL A 272 18.15 12.59 7.78
CA VAL A 272 17.35 11.69 8.63
C VAL A 272 17.35 12.20 10.06
N THR A 273 16.17 12.45 10.61
CA THR A 273 15.96 12.86 12.01
C THR A 273 15.41 11.69 12.81
N ILE A 274 15.96 11.42 13.99
CA ILE A 274 15.55 10.33 14.88
C ILE A 274 15.08 10.97 16.19
N GLU A 275 13.84 10.70 16.59
CA GLU A 275 13.17 11.20 17.80
C GLU A 275 12.59 10.07 18.66
#